data_AF-A0A3E0WKF8-F1
#
_entry.id   AF-A0A3E0WKF8-F1
#
_cell.length_a   1.000
_cell.length_b   1.000
_cell.length_c   1.000
_cell.angle_alpha   90.00
_cell.angle_beta   90.00
_cell.angle_gamma   90.00
#
_symmetry.space_group_name_H-M   'P 1'
#
loop_
_entity.id
_entity.type
_entity.pdbx_description
1 polymer ?
#
loop_
_entity_poly.entity_id
_entity_poly.type
_entity_poly.pdbx_seq_one_letter_code
_entity_poly.pdbx_strand_id
1 'polypeptide(L)'
;MIAIPENHGWFAAVREPAGAAYVYYIVARALAAQVLAHHLDIADVQGAGLFTRTLPEHYALELVRKRFGDAVHADALTAKADDYRRGRGREPNTEPALLYSDGADYVEADKGPIVFAYLDERAGQGALGRALASFVARFAGTGVLIDSTDLLEHLERELPADLRQEMREQFLRTDHAGLPGF
;
A
#
# COMPACT_ATOMS: atom_id res chain seq x y z
N MET A 1 -0.68 -6.37 -20.15
CA MET A 1 -2.10 -6.07 -20.43
C MET A 1 -2.78 -5.88 -19.09
N ILE A 2 -3.35 -4.70 -18.81
CA ILE A 2 -4.17 -4.50 -17.61
C ILE A 2 -5.56 -5.08 -17.92
N ALA A 3 -5.90 -6.22 -17.30
CA ALA A 3 -7.23 -6.80 -17.39
C ALA A 3 -8.04 -6.36 -16.17
N ILE A 4 -9.05 -5.52 -16.37
CA ILE A 4 -10.07 -5.26 -15.35
C ILE A 4 -11.16 -6.31 -15.57
N PRO A 5 -11.39 -7.22 -14.62
CA PRO A 5 -12.43 -8.22 -14.80
C PRO A 5 -13.80 -7.52 -14.91
N GLU A 6 -14.56 -7.87 -15.96
CA GLU A 6 -15.80 -7.17 -16.36
C GLU A 6 -16.84 -7.09 -15.24
N ASN A 7 -16.83 -8.02 -14.29
CA ASN A 7 -17.71 -8.01 -13.13
C ASN A 7 -17.59 -6.71 -12.32
N HIS A 8 -16.40 -6.13 -12.20
CA HIS A 8 -16.22 -4.91 -11.40
C HIS A 8 -16.88 -3.69 -12.08
N GLY A 9 -16.87 -3.64 -13.41
CA GLY A 9 -17.46 -2.54 -14.20
C GLY A 9 -18.97 -2.63 -14.35
N TRP A 10 -19.55 -3.84 -14.32
CA TRP A 10 -21.00 -4.04 -14.50
C TRP A 10 -21.81 -3.85 -13.21
N PHE A 11 -21.21 -4.15 -12.04
CA PHE A 11 -21.87 -4.02 -10.73
C PHE A 11 -21.65 -2.65 -10.06
N ALA A 12 -20.63 -1.90 -10.46
CA ALA A 12 -20.41 -0.58 -9.89
C ALA A 12 -21.51 0.38 -10.35
N ALA A 13 -22.32 0.87 -9.40
CA ALA A 13 -23.24 1.97 -9.65
C ALA A 13 -22.45 3.28 -9.86
N VAL A 14 -21.82 3.44 -11.04
CA VAL A 14 -20.93 4.57 -11.37
C VAL A 14 -21.62 5.94 -11.36
N ARG A 15 -22.96 5.97 -11.28
CA ARG A 15 -23.74 7.19 -11.07
C ARG A 15 -23.67 7.67 -9.62
N GLU A 16 -23.31 6.80 -8.69
CA GLU A 16 -23.09 7.14 -7.28
C GLU A 16 -21.60 7.41 -7.04
N PRO A 17 -21.24 8.39 -6.19
CA PRO A 17 -19.85 8.74 -5.91
C PRO A 17 -19.00 7.54 -5.45
N ALA A 18 -19.57 6.65 -4.64
CA ALA A 18 -18.89 5.44 -4.15
C ALA A 18 -18.56 4.45 -5.28
N GLY A 19 -19.49 4.22 -6.21
CA GLY A 19 -19.25 3.36 -7.37
C GLY A 19 -18.21 3.92 -8.32
N ALA A 20 -18.22 5.24 -8.54
CA ALA A 20 -17.19 5.92 -9.33
C ALA A 20 -15.80 5.85 -8.67
N ALA A 21 -15.73 6.06 -7.35
CA ALA A 21 -14.49 5.95 -6.58
C ALA A 21 -13.91 4.54 -6.63
N TYR A 22 -14.76 3.51 -6.54
CA TYR A 22 -14.34 2.12 -6.64
C TYR A 22 -13.72 1.78 -8.01
N VAL A 23 -14.38 2.16 -9.12
CA VAL A 23 -13.84 1.93 -10.47
C VAL A 23 -12.54 2.69 -10.67
N TYR A 24 -12.46 3.93 -10.17
CA TYR A 24 -11.24 4.71 -10.22
C TYR A 24 -10.10 4.04 -9.44
N TYR A 25 -10.37 3.56 -8.23
CA TYR A 25 -9.43 2.84 -7.39
C TYR A 25 -8.86 1.59 -8.07
N ILE A 26 -9.70 0.72 -8.65
CA ILE A 26 -9.20 -0.52 -9.28
C ILE A 26 -8.32 -0.23 -10.50
N VAL A 27 -8.65 0.80 -11.29
CA VAL A 27 -7.85 1.24 -12.43
C VAL A 27 -6.52 1.83 -11.95
N ALA A 28 -6.57 2.72 -10.96
CA ALA A 28 -5.40 3.37 -10.39
C ALA A 28 -4.43 2.34 -9.80
N ARG A 29 -4.94 1.34 -9.07
CA ARG A 29 -4.15 0.25 -8.50
C ARG A 29 -3.44 -0.56 -9.58
N ALA A 30 -4.16 -0.94 -10.65
CA ALA A 30 -3.57 -1.71 -11.74
C ALA A 30 -2.52 -0.92 -12.51
N LEU A 31 -2.74 0.38 -12.73
CA LEU A 31 -1.76 1.27 -13.34
C LEU A 31 -0.53 1.43 -12.46
N ALA A 32 -0.70 1.67 -11.16
CA ALA A 32 0.40 1.81 -10.21
C ALA A 32 1.26 0.53 -10.16
N ALA A 33 0.64 -0.65 -10.11
CA ALA A 33 1.34 -1.93 -10.20
C ALA A 33 2.15 -2.06 -11.50
N GLN A 34 1.55 -1.68 -12.64
CA GLN A 34 2.23 -1.75 -13.94
C GLN A 34 3.40 -0.77 -14.03
N VAL A 35 3.27 0.43 -13.48
CA VAL A 35 4.33 1.46 -13.46
C VAL A 35 5.49 0.99 -12.57
N LEU A 36 5.21 0.51 -11.36
CA LEU A 36 6.26 0.00 -10.47
C LEU A 36 6.99 -1.19 -11.08
N ALA A 37 6.26 -2.17 -11.62
CA ALA A 37 6.87 -3.34 -12.27
C ALA A 37 7.66 -2.99 -13.54
N HIS A 38 7.39 -1.85 -14.17
CA HIS A 38 8.17 -1.39 -15.32
C HIS A 38 9.46 -0.67 -14.92
N HIS A 39 9.47 -0.01 -13.76
CA HIS A 39 10.61 0.80 -13.33
C HIS A 39 11.52 0.10 -12.33
N LEU A 40 11.01 -0.82 -11.51
CA LEU A 40 11.76 -1.45 -10.45
C LEU A 40 12.04 -2.92 -10.74
N ASP A 41 13.31 -3.31 -10.61
CA ASP A 41 13.73 -4.70 -10.61
C ASP A 41 13.59 -5.26 -9.18
N ILE A 42 12.49 -5.96 -8.89
CA ILE A 42 12.16 -6.44 -7.54
C ILE A 42 12.72 -7.85 -7.34
N ALA A 43 13.44 -8.07 -6.24
CA ALA A 43 13.93 -9.39 -5.87
C ALA A 43 12.76 -10.33 -5.50
N ASP A 44 12.84 -11.58 -5.97
CA ASP A 44 11.86 -12.64 -5.67
C ASP A 44 12.15 -13.26 -4.29
N VAL A 45 11.89 -12.48 -3.25
CA VAL A 45 12.15 -12.82 -1.83
C VAL A 45 10.99 -12.36 -0.94
N GLN A 46 10.99 -12.81 0.31
CA GLN A 46 10.04 -12.34 1.33
C GLN A 46 10.04 -10.81 1.41
N GLY A 47 8.86 -10.21 1.43
CA GLY A 47 8.69 -8.76 1.38
C GLY A 47 8.48 -8.18 -0.02
N ALA A 48 8.62 -8.96 -1.10
CA ALA A 48 8.31 -8.50 -2.46
C ALA A 48 6.85 -8.01 -2.61
N GLY A 49 5.94 -8.51 -1.77
CA GLY A 49 4.56 -8.06 -1.64
C GLY A 49 4.41 -6.56 -1.36
N LEU A 50 5.39 -5.92 -0.71
CA LEU A 50 5.37 -4.47 -0.48
C LEU A 50 5.32 -3.70 -1.80
N PHE A 51 6.09 -4.12 -2.80
CA PHE A 51 6.15 -3.43 -4.09
C PHE A 51 5.00 -3.83 -5.02
N THR A 52 4.59 -5.09 -4.97
CA THR A 52 3.63 -5.67 -5.92
C THR A 52 2.19 -5.57 -5.47
N ARG A 53 1.94 -5.40 -4.16
CA ARG A 53 0.61 -5.29 -3.55
C ARG A 53 0.46 -3.98 -2.78
N THR A 54 1.30 -3.74 -1.77
CA THR A 54 1.12 -2.62 -0.83
C THR A 54 1.24 -1.25 -1.49
N LEU A 55 2.31 -0.98 -2.22
CA LEU A 55 2.50 0.33 -2.87
C LEU A 55 1.42 0.63 -3.93
N PRO A 56 1.04 -0.31 -4.82
CA PRO A 56 -0.08 -0.11 -5.74
C PRO A 56 -1.39 0.24 -5.04
N GLU A 57 -1.69 -0.44 -3.92
CA GLU A 57 -2.86 -0.19 -3.09
C GLU A 57 -2.83 1.21 -2.48
N HIS A 58 -1.71 1.59 -1.86
CA HIS A 58 -1.53 2.91 -1.27
C HIS A 58 -1.66 4.03 -2.31
N TYR A 59 -0.98 3.90 -3.47
CA TYR A 59 -1.09 4.88 -4.55
C TYR A 59 -2.53 5.03 -5.06
N ALA A 60 -3.27 3.94 -5.15
CA ALA A 60 -4.67 4.00 -5.56
C ALA A 60 -5.54 4.76 -4.55
N LEU A 61 -5.34 4.50 -3.24
CA LEU A 61 -6.04 5.23 -2.17
C LEU A 61 -5.70 6.73 -2.18
N GLU A 62 -4.44 7.10 -2.37
CA GLU A 62 -4.03 8.51 -2.47
C GLU A 62 -4.59 9.20 -3.72
N LEU A 63 -4.69 8.48 -4.85
CA LEU A 63 -5.33 9.01 -6.05
C LEU A 63 -6.83 9.17 -5.86
N VAL A 64 -7.49 8.26 -5.14
CA VAL A 64 -8.90 8.38 -4.75
C VAL A 64 -9.08 9.60 -3.85
N ARG A 65 -8.24 9.77 -2.82
CA ARG A 65 -8.23 10.92 -1.93
C ARG A 65 -8.14 12.23 -2.72
N LYS A 66 -7.19 12.33 -3.65
CA LYS A 66 -7.02 13.50 -4.52
C LYS A 66 -8.24 13.80 -5.40
N ARG A 67 -8.95 12.77 -5.86
CA ARG A 67 -10.07 12.92 -6.82
C ARG A 67 -11.44 13.11 -6.16
N PHE A 68 -11.66 12.45 -5.03
CA PHE A 68 -12.96 12.31 -4.36
C PHE A 68 -12.98 12.87 -2.93
N GLY A 69 -11.83 13.24 -2.37
CA GLY A 69 -11.69 13.89 -1.07
C GLY A 69 -11.44 12.94 0.10
N ASP A 70 -11.15 13.54 1.27
CA ASP A 70 -10.72 12.81 2.48
C ASP A 70 -11.81 11.89 3.05
N ALA A 71 -13.10 12.24 2.91
CA ALA A 71 -14.19 11.39 3.39
C ALA A 71 -14.23 10.04 2.67
N VAL A 72 -14.12 10.05 1.34
CA VAL A 72 -14.09 8.82 0.53
C VAL A 72 -12.82 8.02 0.78
N HIS A 73 -11.70 8.70 1.04
CA HIS A 73 -10.46 8.05 1.45
C HIS A 73 -10.59 7.33 2.80
N ALA A 74 -11.19 7.97 3.79
CA ALA A 74 -11.44 7.38 5.11
C ALA A 74 -12.37 6.16 5.03
N ASP A 75 -13.42 6.22 4.21
CA ASP A 75 -14.30 5.08 3.96
C ASP A 75 -13.54 3.91 3.30
N ALA A 76 -12.66 4.19 2.33
CA ALA A 76 -11.84 3.18 1.68
C ALA A 76 -10.82 2.53 2.64
N LEU A 77 -10.20 3.32 3.53
CA LEU A 77 -9.32 2.78 4.57
C LEU A 77 -10.09 1.95 5.61
N THR A 78 -11.32 2.34 5.93
CA THR A 78 -12.21 1.55 6.81
C THR A 78 -12.54 0.20 6.18
N ALA A 79 -12.86 0.18 4.88
CA ALA A 79 -13.08 -1.08 4.15
C ALA A 79 -11.84 -1.97 4.16
N LYS A 80 -10.64 -1.39 3.97
CA LYS A 80 -9.36 -2.10 4.10
C LYS A 80 -9.14 -2.67 5.50
N ALA A 81 -9.48 -1.92 6.56
CA ALA A 81 -9.37 -2.40 7.94
C ALA A 81 -10.34 -3.57 8.22
N ASP A 82 -11.54 -3.51 7.64
CA ASP A 82 -12.52 -4.60 7.67
C ASP A 82 -12.00 -5.86 6.95
N ASP A 83 -11.40 -5.71 5.77
CA ASP A 83 -10.79 -6.80 5.00
C ASP A 83 -9.63 -7.44 5.76
N TYR A 84 -8.72 -6.63 6.32
CA TYR A 84 -7.65 -7.08 7.18
C TYR A 84 -8.18 -7.93 8.35
N ARG A 85 -9.19 -7.44 9.09
CA ARG A 85 -9.78 -8.18 10.21
C ARG A 85 -10.38 -9.51 9.77
N ARG A 86 -11.06 -9.55 8.62
CA ARG A 86 -11.60 -10.80 8.06
C ARG A 86 -10.50 -11.78 7.66
N GLY A 87 -9.46 -11.30 6.98
CA GLY A 87 -8.32 -12.12 6.56
C GLY A 87 -7.57 -12.69 7.75
N ARG A 88 -7.23 -11.83 8.71
CA ARG A 88 -6.56 -12.21 9.96
C ARG A 88 -7.36 -13.18 10.81
N GLY A 89 -8.69 -13.03 10.85
CA GLY A 89 -9.58 -13.97 11.55
C GLY A 89 -9.65 -15.37 10.90
N ARG A 90 -9.22 -15.50 9.63
CA ARG A 90 -9.16 -16.77 8.89
C ARG A 90 -7.76 -17.37 8.84
N GLU A 91 -6.73 -16.61 9.20
CA GLU A 91 -5.34 -17.09 9.17
C GLU A 91 -5.03 -17.96 10.41
N PRO A 92 -4.78 -19.26 10.25
CA PRO A 92 -4.44 -20.14 11.36
C PRO A 92 -3.01 -19.93 11.90
N ASN A 93 -2.10 -19.39 11.10
CA ASN A 93 -0.70 -19.20 11.49
C ASN A 93 -0.43 -17.83 12.12
N THR A 94 0.77 -17.66 12.66
CA THR A 94 1.27 -16.33 13.07
C THR A 94 1.29 -15.38 11.88
N GLU A 95 0.81 -14.15 12.07
CA GLU A 95 0.86 -13.11 11.04
C GLU A 95 2.32 -12.80 10.67
N PRO A 96 2.70 -12.80 9.40
CA PRO A 96 4.03 -12.35 9.02
C PRO A 96 4.15 -10.82 9.22
N ALA A 97 5.35 -10.37 9.54
CA ALA A 97 5.66 -8.95 9.51
C ALA A 97 5.46 -8.40 8.09
N LEU A 98 4.97 -7.18 7.94
CA LEU A 98 4.77 -6.55 6.62
C LEU A 98 6.08 -6.53 5.81
N LEU A 99 7.22 -6.30 6.48
CA LEU A 99 8.54 -6.29 5.86
C LEU A 99 8.94 -7.65 5.25
N TYR A 100 8.43 -8.75 5.79
CA TYR A 100 8.79 -10.12 5.42
C TYR A 100 7.59 -10.95 4.96
N SER A 101 6.48 -10.29 4.60
CA SER A 101 5.28 -10.97 4.15
C SER A 101 5.52 -11.62 2.79
N ASP A 102 4.99 -12.82 2.64
CA ASP A 102 5.04 -13.60 1.41
C ASP A 102 3.71 -14.33 1.21
N GLY A 103 2.86 -13.77 0.37
CA GLY A 103 1.57 -14.35 -0.02
C GLY A 103 0.43 -14.12 0.97
N ALA A 104 0.66 -13.39 2.07
CA ALA A 104 -0.39 -13.03 3.02
C ALA A 104 -1.12 -11.75 2.56
N ASP A 105 -2.09 -11.92 1.67
CA ASP A 105 -2.78 -10.81 1.00
C ASP A 105 -3.45 -9.82 1.98
N TYR A 106 -3.96 -10.31 3.11
CA TYR A 106 -4.55 -9.43 4.15
C TYR A 106 -3.49 -8.55 4.84
N VAL A 107 -2.21 -8.96 4.84
CA VAL A 107 -1.10 -8.14 5.31
C VAL A 107 -0.67 -7.17 4.21
N GLU A 108 -0.45 -7.67 3.00
CA GLU A 108 0.18 -6.91 1.91
C GLU A 108 -0.79 -5.92 1.26
N ALA A 109 -2.01 -6.36 0.94
CA ALA A 109 -2.98 -5.55 0.22
C ALA A 109 -3.92 -4.77 1.15
N ASP A 110 -4.07 -5.16 2.41
CA ASP A 110 -5.02 -4.53 3.34
C ASP A 110 -4.35 -3.79 4.50
N LYS A 111 -3.53 -4.46 5.33
CA LYS A 111 -2.76 -3.79 6.41
C LYS A 111 -1.71 -2.82 5.88
N GLY A 112 -0.95 -3.22 4.86
CA GLY A 112 0.12 -2.43 4.26
C GLY A 112 -0.28 -1.01 3.88
N PRO A 113 -1.29 -0.80 3.02
CA PRO A 113 -1.70 0.55 2.61
C PRO A 113 -2.22 1.41 3.78
N ILE A 114 -2.78 0.80 4.84
CA ILE A 114 -3.17 1.52 6.07
C ILE A 114 -1.93 2.04 6.80
N VAL A 115 -0.88 1.22 6.91
CA VAL A 115 0.41 1.65 7.48
C VAL A 115 0.99 2.81 6.68
N PHE A 116 0.97 2.76 5.35
CA PHE A 116 1.48 3.86 4.51
C PHE A 116 0.64 5.13 4.63
N ALA A 117 -0.70 5.02 4.65
CA ALA A 117 -1.57 6.17 4.87
C ALA A 117 -1.33 6.83 6.23
N TYR A 118 -1.13 6.02 7.27
CA TYR A 118 -0.75 6.50 8.60
C TYR A 118 0.59 7.26 8.58
N LEU A 119 1.60 6.69 7.91
CA LEU A 119 2.92 7.33 7.80
C LEU A 119 2.86 8.63 7.00
N ASP A 120 2.02 8.75 5.96
CA ASP A 120 1.85 10.00 5.21
C ASP A 120 1.27 11.11 6.08
N GLU A 121 0.24 10.81 6.87
CA GLU A 121 -0.36 11.76 7.81
C GLU A 121 0.65 12.20 8.89
N ARG A 122 1.46 11.27 9.40
CA ARG A 122 2.49 11.55 10.42
C ARG A 122 3.68 12.33 9.88
N ALA A 123 4.15 12.01 8.67
CA ALA A 123 5.29 12.66 8.03
C ALA A 123 4.97 14.06 7.51
N GLY A 124 3.68 14.37 7.33
CA GLY A 124 3.20 15.63 6.80
C GLY A 124 3.05 15.59 5.28
N GLN A 125 2.16 16.46 4.78
CA GLN A 125 1.65 16.38 3.42
C GLN A 125 2.76 16.25 2.35
N GLY A 126 2.72 15.13 1.63
CA GLY A 126 3.58 14.84 0.49
C GLY A 126 5.01 14.47 0.84
N ALA A 127 5.37 14.35 2.13
CA ALA A 127 6.69 13.86 2.52
C ALA A 127 6.89 12.40 2.08
N LEU A 128 5.94 11.51 2.39
CA LEU A 128 5.99 10.12 1.96
C LEU A 128 5.96 10.00 0.44
N GLY A 129 5.08 10.75 -0.23
CA GLY A 129 5.02 10.78 -1.70
C GLY A 129 6.34 11.19 -2.35
N ARG A 130 7.05 12.18 -1.80
CA ARG A 130 8.40 12.57 -2.28
C ARG A 130 9.44 11.48 -2.01
N ALA A 131 9.43 10.88 -0.83
CA ALA A 131 10.34 9.79 -0.48
C ALA A 131 10.16 8.58 -1.41
N LEU A 132 8.91 8.19 -1.70
CA LEU A 132 8.61 7.11 -2.64
C LEU A 132 9.01 7.44 -4.08
N ALA A 133 8.77 8.67 -4.53
CA ALA A 133 9.21 9.11 -5.85
C ALA A 133 10.74 9.11 -5.98
N SER A 134 11.44 9.55 -4.94
CA SER A 134 12.91 9.49 -4.81
C SER A 134 13.41 8.04 -4.86
N PHE A 135 12.75 7.11 -4.16
CA PHE A 135 13.09 5.69 -4.20
C PHE A 135 13.00 5.13 -5.61
N VAL A 136 11.87 5.37 -6.31
CA VAL A 136 11.70 4.93 -7.70
C VAL A 136 12.76 5.54 -8.60
N ALA A 137 13.02 6.84 -8.50
CA ALA A 137 14.02 7.53 -9.31
C ALA A 137 15.45 6.99 -9.06
N ARG A 138 15.76 6.56 -7.84
CA ARG A 138 17.07 6.01 -7.47
C ARG A 138 17.35 4.67 -8.14
N PHE A 139 16.34 3.81 -8.27
CA PHE A 139 16.51 2.43 -8.75
C PHE A 139 16.03 2.20 -10.18
N ALA A 140 15.26 3.13 -10.75
CA ALA A 140 14.72 3.02 -12.10
C ALA A 140 15.83 2.81 -13.15
N GLY A 141 15.73 1.69 -13.89
CA GLY A 141 16.64 1.37 -14.99
C GLY A 141 18.07 1.04 -14.56
N THR A 142 18.32 0.83 -13.27
CA THR A 142 19.65 0.48 -12.74
C THR A 142 19.99 -1.00 -12.89
N GLY A 143 18.99 -1.88 -13.00
CA GLY A 143 19.17 -3.34 -12.99
C GLY A 143 19.49 -3.90 -11.59
N VAL A 144 19.51 -3.07 -10.55
CA VAL A 144 19.73 -3.50 -9.17
C VAL A 144 18.45 -4.13 -8.64
N LEU A 145 18.55 -5.39 -8.20
CA LEU A 145 17.47 -6.06 -7.51
C LEU A 145 17.29 -5.44 -6.12
N ILE A 146 16.10 -4.88 -5.88
CA ILE A 146 15.71 -4.28 -4.60
C ILE A 146 14.83 -5.23 -3.78
N ASP A 147 14.91 -5.11 -2.47
CA ASP A 147 14.01 -5.79 -1.54
C ASP A 147 13.32 -4.82 -0.56
N SER A 148 12.48 -5.38 0.32
CA SER A 148 11.69 -4.59 1.26
C SER A 148 12.54 -3.80 2.26
N THR A 149 13.76 -4.27 2.55
CA THR A 149 14.70 -3.60 3.44
C THR A 149 15.28 -2.35 2.78
N ASP A 150 15.56 -2.39 1.47
CA ASP A 150 15.98 -1.19 0.72
C ASP A 150 14.95 -0.07 0.81
N LEU A 151 13.66 -0.42 0.71
CA LEU A 151 12.57 0.55 0.84
C LEU A 151 12.50 1.12 2.25
N LEU A 152 12.53 0.27 3.28
CA LEU A 152 12.49 0.72 4.67
C LEU A 152 13.67 1.66 4.97
N GLU A 153 14.89 1.25 4.61
CA GLU A 153 16.08 2.07 4.80
C GLU A 153 16.01 3.40 4.01
N HIS A 154 15.39 3.41 2.84
CA HIS A 154 15.19 4.65 2.09
C HIS A 154 14.23 5.59 2.81
N LEU A 155 13.07 5.07 3.26
CA LEU A 155 12.10 5.85 4.01
C LEU A 155 12.70 6.39 5.32
N GLU A 156 13.56 5.63 6.00
CA GLU A 156 14.23 6.08 7.23
C GLU A 156 15.21 7.24 7.02
N ARG A 157 15.76 7.36 5.81
CA ARG A 157 16.65 8.46 5.44
C ARG A 157 15.87 9.71 5.04
N GLU A 158 14.75 9.55 4.34
CA GLU A 158 13.99 10.65 3.76
C GLU A 158 12.89 11.22 4.68
N LEU A 159 12.33 10.40 5.57
CA LEU A 159 11.26 10.81 6.49
C LEU A 159 11.83 11.40 7.79
N PRO A 160 11.02 12.20 8.53
CA PRO A 160 11.41 12.74 9.82
C PRO A 160 11.98 11.69 10.79
N ALA A 161 13.09 12.04 11.45
CA ALA A 161 13.86 11.13 12.29
C ALA A 161 13.08 10.55 13.48
N ASP A 162 12.08 11.29 13.97
CA ASP A 162 11.15 10.91 15.05
C ASP A 162 10.15 9.83 14.63
N LEU A 163 9.92 9.63 13.31
CA LEU A 163 9.06 8.56 12.79
C LEU A 163 9.78 7.23 12.60
N ARG A 164 11.11 7.18 12.68
CA ARG A 164 11.87 5.96 12.36
C ARG A 164 11.52 4.78 13.25
N GLN A 165 11.40 5.00 14.55
CA GLN A 165 11.03 3.93 15.48
C GLN A 165 9.63 3.41 15.19
N GLU A 166 8.66 4.32 15.08
CA GLU A 166 7.27 4.01 14.77
C GLU A 166 7.12 3.27 13.44
N MET A 167 7.81 3.70 12.39
CA MET A 167 7.83 3.02 11.10
C MET A 167 8.40 1.60 11.20
N ARG A 168 9.53 1.40 11.88
CA ARG A 168 10.10 0.06 12.11
C ARG A 168 9.11 -0.84 12.84
N GLU A 169 8.47 -0.32 13.88
CA GLU A 169 7.45 -1.06 14.63
C GLU A 169 6.30 -1.48 13.71
N GLN A 170 5.76 -0.57 12.89
CA GLN A 170 4.67 -0.91 11.96
C GLN A 170 5.06 -1.96 10.92
N PHE A 171 6.29 -1.91 10.41
CA PHE A 171 6.79 -2.86 9.40
C PHE A 171 7.10 -4.24 9.99
N LEU A 172 7.55 -4.31 11.24
CA LEU A 172 7.99 -5.54 11.91
C LEU A 172 6.92 -6.20 12.78
N ARG A 173 5.85 -5.49 13.12
CA ARG A 173 4.80 -6.00 14.00
C ARG A 173 4.00 -7.13 13.38
N THR A 174 3.82 -8.20 14.16
CA THR A 174 3.14 -9.45 13.81
C THR A 174 1.87 -9.71 14.64
N ASP A 175 1.43 -8.75 15.45
CA ASP A 175 0.28 -8.90 16.34
C ASP A 175 -0.93 -8.07 15.90
N HIS A 176 -2.09 -8.42 16.45
CA HIS A 176 -3.38 -7.80 16.12
C HIS A 176 -3.61 -6.48 16.85
N ALA A 177 -2.61 -5.94 17.55
CA ALA A 177 -2.78 -4.81 18.45
C ALA A 177 -2.97 -3.50 17.65
N GLY A 178 -4.19 -3.26 17.17
CA GLY A 178 -4.62 -1.99 16.55
C GLY A 178 -3.89 -1.66 15.25
N LEU A 179 -4.64 -1.70 14.14
CA LEU A 179 -4.19 -1.02 12.93
C LEU A 179 -3.98 0.46 13.26
N PRO A 180 -2.91 1.12 12.78
CA PRO A 180 -2.69 2.51 13.14
C PRO A 180 -3.87 3.36 12.64
N GLY A 181 -4.52 4.09 13.55
CA GLY A 181 -5.72 4.86 13.27
C GLY A 181 -7.06 4.10 13.30
N PHE A 182 -7.08 2.82 13.71
CA PHE A 182 -8.29 1.97 13.76
C PHE A 182 -8.39 1.11 15.03
#